data_AF-A0A7K1B0P2-F1
#
_entry.id   AF-A0A7K1B0P2-F1
#
_cell.length_a   1.000
_cell.length_b   1.000
_cell.length_c   1.000
_cell.angle_alpha   90.00
_cell.angle_beta   90.00
_cell.angle_gamma   90.00
#
_symmetry.space_group_name_H-M   'P 1'
#
loop_
_entity.id
_entity.type
_entity.pdbx_description
1 polymer ?
#
loop_
_entity_poly.entity_id
_entity_poly.type
_entity_poly.pdbx_seq_one_letter_code
_entity_poly.pdbx_strand_id
1 'polypeptide(L)'
;MGRRRHLARRVRHRTPRAGGGQRRPGHRLEASVSNRRAAGGFRRRKNGRVPVRELVERFYGRLWNQVDLAVASEILHPEVSFRGSVGLAAVGRTEVCNYVTMVTTALDQYRCDVEMLIAEGAAASARVRFSGLHSGTFLGYPPTGRRVEWMGAAFFVAEQNMLRDIWVLGDLASLRTQLDHAD
;
A
#
# COMPACT_ATOMS: atom_id res chain seq x y z
N MET A 1 35.37 -34.17 17.67
CA MET A 1 35.55 -34.29 16.21
C MET A 1 34.58 -33.34 15.51
N GLY A 2 34.90 -32.43 14.60
CA GLY A 2 36.15 -31.88 14.07
C GLY A 2 35.86 -30.42 13.65
N ARG A 3 36.78 -29.52 13.97
CA ARG A 3 36.62 -28.05 13.86
C ARG A 3 36.86 -27.58 12.41
N ARG A 4 35.96 -26.73 11.91
CA ARG A 4 36.11 -25.94 10.68
C ARG A 4 37.27 -24.94 10.83
N ARG A 5 38.17 -24.88 9.84
CA ARG A 5 39.21 -23.84 9.73
C ARG A 5 38.84 -22.84 8.65
N HIS A 6 38.58 -21.60 9.07
CA HIS A 6 38.63 -20.41 8.23
C HIS A 6 40.09 -20.04 7.97
N LEU A 7 40.41 -19.62 6.74
CA LEU A 7 41.59 -18.79 6.49
C LEU A 7 41.20 -17.60 5.61
N ALA A 8 41.51 -16.42 6.13
CA ALA A 8 41.28 -15.12 5.52
C ALA A 8 42.39 -14.76 4.51
N ARG A 9 42.07 -13.91 3.54
CA ARG A 9 43.06 -13.04 2.87
C ARG A 9 42.43 -11.67 2.55
N ARG A 10 42.90 -10.65 3.27
CA ARG A 10 42.83 -9.21 2.91
C ARG A 10 44.09 -8.85 2.13
N VAL A 11 44.03 -7.87 1.21
CA VAL A 11 44.94 -6.69 0.99
C VAL A 11 44.32 -5.92 -0.20
N ARG A 12 43.60 -4.80 0.01
CA ARG A 12 43.98 -3.36 0.04
C ARG A 12 44.54 -2.74 -1.27
N HIS A 13 43.80 -1.69 -1.66
CA HIS A 13 43.95 -0.67 -2.70
C HIS A 13 45.32 0.00 -2.87
N ARG A 14 45.60 0.45 -4.11
CA ARG A 14 46.44 1.62 -4.45
C ARG A 14 45.93 2.31 -5.74
N THR A 15 45.37 3.51 -5.59
CA THR A 15 45.53 4.69 -6.48
C THR A 15 46.44 5.68 -5.74
N PRO A 16 47.04 6.79 -6.29
CA PRO A 16 46.60 7.62 -7.43
C PRO A 16 47.75 8.21 -8.30
N ARG A 17 47.42 9.00 -9.34
CA ARG A 17 48.18 10.23 -9.65
C ARG A 17 47.40 11.22 -10.50
N ALA A 18 47.29 12.45 -9.99
CA ALA A 18 46.79 13.63 -10.66
C ALA A 18 47.95 14.33 -11.40
N GLY A 19 47.69 14.80 -12.62
CA GLY A 19 48.57 15.68 -13.39
C GLY A 19 47.85 16.98 -13.69
N GLY A 20 48.42 18.10 -13.22
CA GLY A 20 47.94 19.45 -13.50
C GLY A 20 48.41 19.99 -14.86
N GLY A 21 47.72 21.00 -15.36
CA GLY A 21 48.08 21.70 -16.60
C GLY A 21 47.28 22.97 -16.83
N GLN A 22 47.88 24.09 -16.41
CA GLN A 22 47.80 25.49 -16.86
C GLN A 22 46.57 26.06 -17.61
N ARG A 23 46.12 27.21 -17.11
CA ARG A 23 45.20 28.19 -17.74
C ARG A 23 45.88 29.04 -18.82
N ARG A 24 45.13 29.50 -19.84
CA ARG A 24 45.26 30.84 -20.48
C ARG A 24 43.89 31.34 -21.02
N PRO A 25 43.61 32.65 -20.98
CA PRO A 25 42.34 33.24 -21.44
C PRO A 25 42.43 33.79 -22.88
N GLY A 26 41.31 33.77 -23.61
CA GLY A 26 41.14 34.41 -24.91
C GLY A 26 39.72 34.96 -25.04
N HIS A 27 39.63 36.23 -25.43
CA HIS A 27 38.40 37.02 -25.53
C HIS A 27 37.64 36.82 -26.86
N ARG A 28 36.32 37.10 -26.78
CA ARG A 28 35.43 37.71 -27.80
C ARG A 28 34.74 36.81 -28.83
N LEU A 29 33.39 36.76 -28.81
CA LEU A 29 32.45 37.64 -29.54
C LEU A 29 30.99 37.19 -29.30
N GLU A 30 30.08 38.15 -29.42
CA GLU A 30 28.65 38.09 -29.10
C GLU A 30 27.82 37.17 -29.99
N ALA A 31 26.71 36.66 -29.46
CA ALA A 31 25.46 36.49 -30.21
C ALA A 31 24.24 36.54 -29.27
N SER A 32 23.35 37.47 -29.55
CA SER A 32 22.01 37.64 -28.99
C SER A 32 21.10 36.42 -29.20
N VAL A 33 20.43 35.93 -28.16
CA VAL A 33 19.20 35.13 -28.32
C VAL A 33 18.16 35.49 -27.25
N SER A 34 17.15 36.21 -27.73
CA SER A 34 15.74 36.25 -27.36
C SER A 34 15.22 35.31 -26.25
N ASN A 35 14.52 35.97 -25.32
CA ASN A 35 13.45 35.53 -24.45
C ASN A 35 12.65 34.29 -24.93
N ARG A 36 12.50 33.28 -24.07
CA ARG A 36 11.22 32.59 -23.89
C ARG A 36 11.18 31.82 -22.57
N ARG A 37 10.29 32.29 -21.69
CA ARG A 37 9.82 31.60 -20.48
C ARG A 37 9.46 30.15 -20.84
N ALA A 38 10.17 29.19 -20.27
CA ALA A 38 9.75 27.80 -20.29
C ALA A 38 8.51 27.67 -19.39
N ALA A 39 7.33 27.81 -19.99
CA ALA A 39 6.10 27.30 -19.42
C ALA A 39 6.31 25.80 -19.18
N GLY A 40 6.40 25.41 -17.92
CA GLY A 40 6.38 24.02 -17.49
C GLY A 40 5.07 23.40 -17.96
N GLY A 41 5.11 22.75 -19.11
CA GLY A 41 3.98 22.02 -19.66
C GLY A 41 3.59 20.93 -18.69
N PHE A 42 2.49 21.14 -17.97
CA PHE A 42 1.73 20.07 -17.35
C PHE A 42 1.40 19.07 -18.45
N ARG A 43 2.11 17.94 -18.47
CA ARG A 43 1.74 16.81 -19.33
C ARG A 43 0.38 16.32 -18.85
N ARG A 44 -0.67 16.79 -19.52
CA ARG A 44 -2.03 16.27 -19.45
C ARG A 44 -1.96 14.75 -19.54
N ARG A 45 -2.35 14.03 -18.48
CA ARG A 45 -2.39 12.56 -18.47
C ARG A 45 -3.25 12.10 -19.67
N LYS A 46 -2.60 11.52 -20.69
CA LYS A 46 -3.28 10.88 -21.81
C LYS A 46 -3.78 9.52 -21.34
N ASN A 47 -4.95 9.51 -20.71
CA ASN A 47 -5.94 8.43 -20.64
C ASN A 47 -6.79 8.65 -19.38
N GLY A 48 -8.09 8.83 -19.55
CA GLY A 48 -9.06 8.94 -18.45
C GLY A 48 -9.27 7.63 -17.69
N ARG A 49 -8.30 6.71 -17.71
CA ARG A 49 -8.35 5.42 -17.01
C ARG A 49 -7.50 5.48 -15.75
N VAL A 50 -8.09 5.22 -14.59
CA VAL A 50 -7.39 5.13 -13.32
C VAL A 50 -6.76 3.73 -13.21
N PRO A 51 -5.44 3.60 -12.99
CA PRO A 51 -4.81 2.31 -12.79
C PRO A 51 -5.39 1.60 -11.55
N VAL A 52 -5.64 0.29 -11.62
CA VAL A 52 -6.17 -0.49 -10.48
C VAL A 52 -5.26 -0.40 -9.24
N ARG A 53 -3.93 -0.29 -9.44
CA ARG A 53 -2.98 -0.01 -8.36
C ARG A 53 -3.35 1.22 -7.54
N GLU A 54 -3.68 2.32 -8.22
CA GLU A 54 -4.04 3.59 -7.57
C GLU A 54 -5.35 3.45 -6.78
N LEU A 55 -6.31 2.65 -7.29
CA LEU A 55 -7.55 2.35 -6.57
C LEU A 55 -7.31 1.52 -5.30
N VAL A 56 -6.45 0.51 -5.37
CA VAL A 56 -6.08 -0.33 -4.22
C VAL A 56 -5.32 0.47 -3.17
N GLU A 57 -4.41 1.36 -3.59
CA GLU A 57 -3.69 2.27 -2.69
C GLU A 57 -4.64 3.21 -1.95
N ARG A 58 -5.66 3.76 -2.63
CA ARG A 58 -6.71 4.56 -1.98
C ARG A 58 -7.63 3.73 -1.09
N PHE A 59 -7.96 2.50 -1.50
CA PHE A 59 -8.77 1.58 -0.71
C PHE A 59 -8.13 1.30 0.65
N TYR A 60 -6.86 0.93 0.69
CA TYR A 60 -6.19 0.71 1.98
C TYR A 60 -5.81 2.01 2.68
N GLY A 61 -5.26 2.98 1.95
CA GLY A 61 -4.72 4.21 2.54
C GLY A 61 -5.77 5.17 3.08
N ARG A 62 -6.89 5.34 2.36
CA ARG A 62 -7.97 6.25 2.77
C ARG A 62 -9.14 5.53 3.43
N LEU A 63 -9.79 4.62 2.69
CA LEU A 63 -11.02 3.99 3.19
C LEU A 63 -10.75 3.21 4.49
N TRP A 64 -9.66 2.43 4.54
CA TRP A 64 -9.33 1.64 5.72
C TRP A 64 -8.47 2.38 6.76
N ASN A 65 -7.30 2.88 6.37
CA ASN A 65 -6.32 3.42 7.34
C ASN A 65 -6.66 4.82 7.86
N GLN A 66 -7.47 5.60 7.14
CA GLN A 66 -7.96 6.91 7.58
C GLN A 66 -9.45 6.89 7.93
N VAL A 67 -10.12 5.75 7.75
CA VAL A 67 -11.57 5.58 7.93
C VAL A 67 -12.38 6.63 7.16
N ASP A 68 -11.89 6.98 5.96
CA ASP A 68 -12.50 8.00 5.12
C ASP A 68 -13.63 7.40 4.29
N LEU A 69 -14.83 7.32 4.85
CA LEU A 69 -15.97 6.68 4.18
C LEU A 69 -16.43 7.44 2.92
N ALA A 70 -16.13 8.73 2.81
CA ALA A 70 -16.54 9.54 1.65
C ALA A 70 -15.82 9.11 0.36
N VAL A 71 -14.58 8.61 0.47
CA VAL A 71 -13.79 8.12 -0.67
C VAL A 71 -14.46 6.94 -1.39
N ALA A 72 -15.37 6.22 -0.73
CA ALA A 72 -16.08 5.08 -1.31
C ALA A 72 -16.82 5.45 -2.61
N SER A 73 -17.36 6.67 -2.69
CA SER A 73 -18.04 7.17 -3.90
C SER A 73 -17.11 7.34 -5.10
N GLU A 74 -15.82 7.55 -4.85
CA GLU A 74 -14.78 7.74 -5.86
C GLU A 74 -14.14 6.42 -6.31
N ILE A 75 -13.94 5.47 -5.39
CA ILE A 75 -13.11 4.28 -5.64
C ILE A 75 -13.88 2.96 -5.74
N LEU A 76 -15.12 2.89 -5.25
CA LEU A 76 -15.94 1.69 -5.28
C LEU A 76 -17.04 1.81 -6.33
N HIS A 77 -17.24 0.77 -7.12
CA HIS A 77 -18.37 0.70 -8.03
C HIS A 77 -19.68 0.77 -7.22
N PRO A 78 -20.75 1.42 -7.71
CA PRO A 78 -22.04 1.47 -6.98
C PRO A 78 -22.56 0.09 -6.56
N GLU A 79 -22.31 -0.92 -7.39
CA GLU A 79 -22.67 -2.33 -7.19
C GLU A 79 -21.45 -3.20 -6.82
N VAL A 80 -20.48 -2.66 -6.07
CA VAL A 80 -19.29 -3.42 -5.66
C VAL A 80 -19.69 -4.70 -4.93
N SER A 81 -19.10 -5.83 -5.34
CA SER A 81 -19.12 -7.09 -4.59
C SER A 81 -17.90 -7.12 -3.68
N PHE A 82 -18.11 -7.26 -2.38
CA PHE A 82 -17.04 -7.24 -1.39
C PHE A 82 -17.14 -8.44 -0.45
N ARG A 83 -16.04 -9.14 -0.23
CA ARG A 83 -15.86 -10.11 0.85
C ARG A 83 -14.62 -9.70 1.65
N GLY A 84 -14.82 -9.27 2.88
CA GLY A 84 -13.73 -8.74 3.71
C GLY A 84 -12.87 -9.80 4.37
N SER A 85 -11.76 -9.39 4.99
CA SER A 85 -10.78 -10.31 5.56
C SER A 85 -11.38 -11.21 6.63
N VAL A 86 -12.41 -10.74 7.36
CA VAL A 86 -13.13 -11.54 8.37
C VAL A 86 -14.31 -12.37 7.85
N GLY A 87 -14.45 -12.50 6.54
CA GLY A 87 -15.35 -13.49 5.93
C GLY A 87 -16.79 -13.06 5.69
N LEU A 88 -17.20 -11.88 6.12
CA LEU A 88 -18.51 -11.34 5.78
C LEU A 88 -18.49 -10.72 4.37
N ALA A 89 -19.58 -10.92 3.65
CA ALA A 89 -19.83 -10.33 2.35
C ALA A 89 -20.70 -9.07 2.47
N ALA A 90 -20.49 -8.14 1.56
CA ALA A 90 -21.25 -6.90 1.41
C ALA A 90 -21.46 -6.61 -0.08
N VAL A 91 -22.60 -6.01 -0.41
CA VAL A 91 -22.90 -5.56 -1.77
C VAL A 91 -23.25 -4.08 -1.75
N GLY A 92 -22.58 -3.31 -2.60
CA GLY A 92 -22.75 -1.87 -2.71
C GLY A 92 -21.99 -1.08 -1.66
N ARG A 93 -21.83 0.22 -1.94
CA ARG A 93 -20.96 1.13 -1.17
C ARG A 93 -21.35 1.23 0.31
N THR A 94 -22.65 1.33 0.59
CA THR A 94 -23.18 1.46 1.95
C THR A 94 -22.76 0.27 2.81
N GLU A 95 -22.96 -0.95 2.32
CA GLU A 95 -22.62 -2.16 3.08
C GLU A 95 -21.11 -2.33 3.25
N VAL A 96 -20.30 -1.91 2.28
CA VAL A 96 -18.84 -1.86 2.45
C VAL A 96 -18.45 -0.86 3.54
N CYS A 97 -19.05 0.33 3.59
CA CYS A 97 -18.78 1.31 4.65
C CYS A 97 -19.25 0.83 6.03
N ASN A 98 -20.39 0.13 6.10
CA ASN A 98 -20.87 -0.53 7.33
C ASN A 98 -19.84 -1.56 7.82
N TYR A 99 -19.31 -2.36 6.90
CA TYR A 99 -18.27 -3.35 7.22
C TYR A 99 -16.98 -2.69 7.74
N VAL A 100 -16.50 -1.61 7.08
CA VAL A 100 -15.33 -0.84 7.55
C VAL A 100 -15.58 -0.35 8.99
N THR A 101 -16.73 0.29 9.21
CA THR A 101 -17.11 0.83 10.52
C THR A 101 -17.17 -0.24 11.60
N MET A 102 -17.77 -1.40 11.30
CA MET A 102 -17.84 -2.55 12.21
C MET A 102 -16.44 -2.99 12.66
N VAL A 103 -15.49 -3.15 11.72
CA VAL A 103 -14.13 -3.57 12.05
C VAL A 103 -13.38 -2.50 12.83
N THR A 104 -13.41 -1.24 12.37
CA THR A 104 -12.62 -0.15 12.99
C THR A 104 -13.17 0.32 14.32
N THR A 105 -14.43 0.00 14.64
CA THR A 105 -15.03 0.25 15.97
C THR A 105 -14.69 -0.86 16.96
N ALA A 106 -14.52 -2.09 16.49
CA ALA A 106 -14.12 -3.22 17.33
C ALA A 106 -12.60 -3.27 17.58
N LEU A 107 -11.82 -2.68 16.67
CA LEU A 107 -10.37 -2.64 16.71
C LEU A 107 -9.86 -1.19 16.65
N ASP A 108 -9.45 -0.64 17.79
CA ASP A 108 -8.81 0.67 17.84
C ASP A 108 -7.47 0.67 17.13
N GLN A 109 -7.07 1.84 16.61
CA GLN A 109 -5.82 2.00 15.86
C GLN A 109 -5.67 0.96 14.73
N TYR A 110 -6.80 0.58 14.11
CA TYR A 110 -6.83 -0.40 13.04
C TYR A 110 -5.96 0.03 11.86
N ARG A 111 -5.23 -0.94 11.29
CA ARG A 111 -4.30 -0.68 10.20
C ARG A 111 -4.23 -1.86 9.24
N CYS A 112 -4.25 -1.54 7.96
CA CYS A 112 -3.97 -2.41 6.83
C CYS A 112 -2.62 -2.01 6.23
N ASP A 113 -1.60 -2.85 6.44
CA ASP A 113 -0.27 -2.65 5.86
C ASP A 113 -0.09 -3.57 4.65
N VAL A 114 0.00 -2.97 3.45
CA VAL A 114 0.19 -3.69 2.18
C VAL A 114 1.66 -4.06 2.02
N GLU A 115 1.98 -5.34 2.16
CA GLU A 115 3.37 -5.84 2.07
C GLU A 115 3.81 -6.13 0.63
N MET A 116 2.84 -6.44 -0.24
CA MET A 116 3.07 -6.72 -1.65
C MET A 116 1.82 -6.33 -2.42
N LEU A 117 2.00 -5.67 -3.57
CA LEU A 117 0.92 -5.32 -4.49
C LEU A 117 1.35 -5.58 -5.93
N ILE A 118 0.70 -6.56 -6.55
CA ILE A 118 0.84 -6.89 -7.97
C ILE A 118 -0.41 -6.36 -8.67
N ALA A 119 -0.22 -5.66 -9.79
CA ALA A 119 -1.32 -5.06 -10.55
C ALA A 119 -1.07 -5.25 -12.03
N GLU A 120 -2.05 -5.80 -12.74
CA GLU A 120 -2.00 -6.08 -14.17
C GLU A 120 -3.34 -5.75 -14.81
N GLY A 121 -3.34 -4.86 -15.81
CA GLY A 121 -4.55 -4.43 -16.49
C GLY A 121 -5.60 -3.87 -15.52
N ALA A 122 -6.72 -4.59 -15.39
CA ALA A 122 -7.84 -4.26 -14.51
C ALA A 122 -7.82 -5.02 -13.17
N ALA A 123 -6.89 -5.94 -12.96
CA ALA A 123 -6.84 -6.78 -11.78
C ALA A 123 -5.63 -6.45 -10.90
N ALA A 124 -5.78 -6.66 -9.60
CA ALA A 124 -4.67 -6.58 -8.66
C ALA A 124 -4.79 -7.65 -7.57
N SER A 125 -3.65 -8.05 -7.02
CA SER A 125 -3.58 -8.88 -5.83
C SER A 125 -2.63 -8.26 -4.82
N ALA A 126 -2.97 -8.40 -3.54
CA ALA A 126 -2.18 -7.85 -2.44
C ALA A 126 -2.00 -8.87 -1.32
N ARG A 127 -0.79 -8.89 -0.75
CA ARG A 127 -0.54 -9.49 0.57
C ARG A 127 -0.60 -8.38 1.60
N VAL A 128 -1.44 -8.55 2.60
CA VAL A 128 -1.76 -7.50 3.57
C VAL A 128 -1.67 -8.04 4.98
N ARG A 129 -1.12 -7.23 5.88
CA ARG A 129 -1.11 -7.46 7.32
C ARG A 129 -2.15 -6.54 7.96
N PHE A 130 -3.12 -7.11 8.64
CA PHE A 130 -4.16 -6.40 9.36
C PHE A 130 -3.80 -6.38 10.84
N SER A 131 -3.97 -5.25 11.53
CA SER A 131 -3.69 -5.16 12.95
C SER A 131 -4.59 -4.13 13.65
N GLY A 132 -4.79 -4.29 14.95
CA GLY A 132 -5.53 -3.34 15.77
C GLY A 132 -5.51 -3.71 17.26
N LEU A 133 -5.96 -2.80 18.11
CA LEU A 133 -6.19 -3.01 19.53
C LEU A 133 -7.64 -3.49 19.74
N HIS A 134 -7.83 -4.69 20.27
CA HIS A 134 -9.16 -5.26 20.48
C HIS A 134 -9.86 -4.62 21.68
N SER A 135 -10.65 -3.58 21.39
CA SER A 135 -11.29 -2.71 22.39
C SER A 135 -12.82 -2.73 22.34
N GLY A 136 -13.42 -3.32 21.31
CA GLY A 136 -14.85 -3.62 21.24
C GLY A 136 -15.12 -5.10 20.96
N THR A 137 -16.38 -5.52 21.01
CA THR A 137 -16.76 -6.91 20.67
C THR A 137 -16.41 -7.21 19.21
N PHE A 138 -15.61 -8.25 18.98
CA PHE A 138 -15.17 -8.63 17.63
C PHE A 138 -15.31 -10.14 17.40
N LEU A 139 -15.97 -10.54 16.31
CA LEU A 139 -16.19 -11.96 15.95
C LEU A 139 -16.84 -12.81 17.07
N GLY A 140 -17.64 -12.18 17.93
CA GLY A 140 -18.29 -12.83 19.08
C GLY A 140 -17.48 -12.81 20.38
N TYR A 141 -16.25 -12.29 20.35
CA TYR A 141 -15.38 -12.19 21.52
C TYR A 141 -15.54 -10.83 22.22
N PRO A 142 -15.61 -10.78 23.57
CA PRO A 142 -15.55 -9.53 24.31
C PRO A 142 -14.17 -8.86 24.17
N PRO A 143 -14.07 -7.54 24.34
CA PRO A 143 -12.82 -6.82 24.17
C PRO A 143 -11.73 -7.32 25.12
N THR A 144 -10.55 -7.61 24.59
CA THR A 144 -9.44 -8.22 25.35
C THR A 144 -8.39 -7.20 25.77
N GLY A 145 -8.45 -5.97 25.25
CA GLY A 145 -7.45 -4.92 25.51
C GLY A 145 -6.07 -5.19 24.90
N ARG A 146 -5.94 -6.23 24.06
CA ARG A 146 -4.66 -6.64 23.45
C ARG A 146 -4.60 -6.26 21.98
N ARG A 147 -3.37 -6.10 21.48
CA ARG A 147 -3.15 -5.98 20.04
C ARG A 147 -3.28 -7.35 19.37
N VAL A 148 -4.03 -7.38 18.28
CA VAL A 148 -4.17 -8.55 17.41
C VAL A 148 -3.65 -8.23 16.01
N GLU A 149 -3.16 -9.25 15.32
CA GLU A 149 -2.65 -9.14 13.96
C GLU A 149 -2.96 -10.41 13.16
N TRP A 150 -3.30 -10.27 11.87
CA TRP A 150 -3.44 -11.42 10.99
C TRP A 150 -3.07 -11.08 9.56
N MET A 151 -2.63 -12.10 8.82
CA MET A 151 -2.28 -11.98 7.41
C MET A 151 -3.50 -12.19 6.53
N GLY A 152 -3.46 -11.65 5.32
CA GLY A 152 -4.41 -12.01 4.28
C GLY A 152 -3.94 -11.75 2.86
N ALA A 153 -4.69 -12.34 1.93
CA ALA A 153 -4.55 -12.15 0.50
C ALA A 153 -5.82 -11.49 -0.04
N ALA A 154 -5.66 -10.39 -0.77
CA ALA A 154 -6.76 -9.65 -1.38
C ALA A 154 -6.65 -9.70 -2.90
N PHE A 155 -7.79 -9.83 -3.56
CA PHE A 155 -7.94 -9.82 -5.00
C PHE A 155 -8.93 -8.72 -5.37
N PHE A 156 -8.61 -7.98 -6.42
CA PHE A 156 -9.34 -6.81 -6.86
C PHE A 156 -9.58 -6.88 -8.35
N VAL A 157 -10.79 -6.51 -8.77
CA VAL A 157 -11.13 -6.27 -10.18
C VAL A 157 -11.71 -4.87 -10.31
N ALA A 158 -11.15 -4.08 -11.21
CA ALA A 158 -11.61 -2.74 -11.53
C ALA A 158 -12.46 -2.70 -12.80
N GLU A 159 -13.53 -1.91 -12.76
CA GLU A 159 -14.42 -1.61 -13.87
C GLU A 159 -14.74 -0.11 -13.83
N GLN A 160 -14.76 0.56 -15.00
CA GLN A 160 -15.12 1.99 -15.09
C GLN A 160 -14.37 2.90 -14.09
N ASN A 161 -13.07 2.64 -13.90
CA ASN A 161 -12.20 3.37 -12.94
C ASN A 161 -12.56 3.22 -11.46
N MET A 162 -13.31 2.18 -11.11
CA MET A 162 -13.68 1.86 -9.73
C MET A 162 -13.47 0.36 -9.45
N LEU A 163 -13.38 -0.01 -8.18
CA LEU A 163 -13.32 -1.41 -7.76
C LEU A 163 -14.72 -2.02 -7.84
N ARG A 164 -14.89 -3.02 -8.70
CA ARG A 164 -16.16 -3.75 -8.91
C ARG A 164 -16.24 -5.01 -8.07
N ASP A 165 -15.14 -5.73 -7.94
CA ASP A 165 -15.07 -6.93 -7.10
C ASP A 165 -13.83 -6.86 -6.21
N ILE A 166 -14.04 -7.19 -4.94
CA ILE A 166 -13.01 -7.20 -3.91
C ILE A 166 -13.21 -8.47 -3.07
N TRP A 167 -12.24 -9.37 -3.12
CA TRP A 167 -12.29 -10.61 -2.35
C TRP A 167 -11.03 -10.75 -1.51
N VAL A 168 -11.20 -10.73 -0.20
CA VAL A 168 -10.08 -10.78 0.76
C VAL A 168 -10.20 -12.02 1.62
N LEU A 169 -9.19 -12.87 1.62
CA LEU A 169 -9.03 -14.00 2.54
C LEU A 169 -8.10 -13.59 3.69
N GLY A 170 -8.61 -13.58 4.92
CA GLY A 170 -7.79 -13.41 6.13
C GLY A 170 -7.54 -14.73 6.85
N ASP A 171 -6.39 -14.84 7.52
CA ASP A 171 -6.05 -15.92 8.44
C ASP A 171 -6.87 -15.82 9.75
N LEU A 172 -8.13 -16.22 9.66
CA LEU A 172 -9.06 -16.20 10.78
C LEU A 172 -8.73 -17.22 11.86
N ALA A 173 -7.96 -18.27 11.55
CA ALA A 173 -7.53 -19.24 12.54
C ALA A 173 -6.55 -18.58 13.52
N SER A 174 -5.51 -17.92 12.99
CA SER A 174 -4.54 -17.18 13.80
C SER A 174 -5.19 -16.04 14.59
N LEU A 175 -6.13 -15.31 13.98
CA LEU A 175 -6.88 -14.26 14.67
C LEU A 175 -7.70 -14.82 15.84
N ARG A 176 -8.44 -15.92 15.65
CA ARG A 176 -9.26 -16.52 16.72
C ARG A 176 -8.42 -17.01 17.88
N THR A 177 -7.28 -17.66 17.62
CA THR A 177 -6.32 -18.05 18.67
C THR A 177 -5.88 -16.84 19.50
N GLN A 178 -5.58 -15.71 18.86
CA GLN A 178 -5.24 -14.49 19.59
C GLN A 178 -6.40 -13.95 20.43
N LEU A 179 -7.65 -14.05 19.97
CA LEU A 179 -8.83 -13.58 20.71
C LEU A 179 -9.17 -14.50 21.89
N ASP A 180 -9.04 -15.82 21.72
CA ASP A 180 -9.34 -16.85 22.74
C ASP A 180 -8.41 -16.75 23.97
N HIS A 181 -7.13 -16.45 23.79
CA HIS A 181 -6.13 -16.43 24.88
C HIS A 181 -6.16 -15.14 25.72
N ALA A 182 -7.34 -14.63 26.03
CA ALA A 182 -7.51 -13.48 26.92
C ALA A 182 -7.67 -13.97 28.36
N ASP A 183 -6.61 -13.84 29.15
CA ASP A 183 -6.63 -14.10 30.60
C ASP A 183 -7.41 -13.03 31.37
#